data_AF-A0A9R1D8Z8-F1
#
_entry.id   AF-A0A9R1D8Z8-F1
#
_cell.length_a   1.000
_cell.length_b   1.000
_cell.length_c   1.000
_cell.angle_alpha   90.00
_cell.angle_beta   90.00
_cell.angle_gamma   90.00
#
_symmetry.space_group_name_H-M   'P 1'
#
loop_
_entity.id
_entity.type
_entity.pdbx_description
1 polymer ?
#
loop_
_entity_poly.entity_id
_entity_poly.type
_entity_poly.pdbx_seq_one_letter_code
_entity_poly.pdbx_strand_id
1 'polypeptide(L)'
;MAEFVVGPLVSMLKDKASSYLLEQYKVMDGMEEQREILKRKLPAILDIIQDAEEKGAYRPGIRAWLEALKNVPYEANNVFDEFKYEVLLRPRRRDTTRSLALIS
;
A
#
# COMPACT_ATOMS: atom_id res chain seq x y z
N MET A 1 1.97 -3.84 30.22
CA MET A 1 2.46 -4.65 29.09
C MET A 1 1.97 -3.98 27.83
N ALA A 2 2.85 -3.34 27.04
CA ALA A 2 2.42 -2.72 25.78
C ALA A 2 2.69 -3.75 24.68
N GLU A 3 1.63 -4.33 24.12
CA GLU A 3 1.75 -5.09 22.87
C GLU A 3 2.05 -4.09 21.74
N PHE A 4 3.31 -4.08 21.31
CA PHE A 4 3.77 -3.31 20.17
C PHE A 4 3.47 -4.10 18.90
N VAL A 5 2.35 -3.77 18.26
CA VAL A 5 1.88 -4.35 17.00
C VAL A 5 2.15 -3.43 15.80
N VAL A 6 2.86 -2.31 15.99
CA VAL A 6 3.07 -1.32 14.92
C VAL A 6 4.02 -1.87 13.87
N GLY A 7 5.15 -2.46 14.28
CA GLY A 7 6.07 -3.14 13.37
C GLY A 7 5.38 -4.22 12.52
N PRO A 8 4.67 -5.19 13.12
CA PRO A 8 3.89 -6.18 12.39
C PRO A 8 2.87 -5.58 11.40
N LEU A 9 2.11 -4.55 11.82
CA LEU A 9 1.10 -3.91 10.96
C LEU A 9 1.73 -3.19 9.76
N VAL A 10 2.86 -2.51 9.95
CA VAL A 10 3.56 -1.83 8.86
C VAL A 10 4.27 -2.83 7.95
N SER A 11 4.74 -3.97 8.50
CA SER A 11 5.28 -5.07 7.68
C SER A 11 4.20 -5.67 6.77
N MET A 12 2.98 -5.90 7.29
CA MET A 12 1.86 -6.36 6.46
C MET A 12 1.57 -5.40 5.30
N LEU A 13 1.66 -4.09 5.53
CA LEU A 13 1.52 -3.10 4.46
C LEU A 13 2.65 -3.15 3.44
N LYS A 14 3.88 -3.40 3.87
CA LYS A 14 5.02 -3.58 2.97
C LYS A 14 4.82 -4.77 2.06
N ASP A 15 4.33 -5.88 2.60
CA ASP A 15 4.06 -7.08 1.84
C ASP A 15 2.91 -6.84 0.85
N LYS A 16 1.86 -6.13 1.28
CA LYS A 16 0.73 -5.75 0.41
C LYS A 16 1.14 -4.76 -0.70
N ALA A 17 1.97 -3.77 -0.38
CA ALA A 17 2.54 -2.88 -1.37
C ALA A 17 3.43 -3.65 -2.36
N SER A 18 4.24 -4.59 -1.87
CA SER A 18 5.13 -5.40 -2.71
C SER A 18 4.36 -6.35 -3.62
N SER A 19 3.31 -7.03 -3.11
CA SER A 19 2.44 -7.87 -3.93
C SER A 19 1.70 -7.05 -4.98
N TYR A 20 1.22 -5.85 -4.62
CA TYR A 20 0.62 -4.92 -5.57
C TYR A 20 1.58 -4.51 -6.69
N LEU A 21 2.83 -4.15 -6.35
CA LEU A 21 3.88 -3.82 -7.32
C LEU A 21 4.18 -4.99 -8.28
N LEU A 22 4.01 -6.24 -7.84
CA LEU A 22 4.29 -7.44 -8.62
C LEU A 22 3.09 -7.92 -9.45
N GLU A 23 1.87 -7.87 -8.91
CA GLU A 23 0.65 -8.42 -9.54
C GLU A 23 0.05 -7.50 -10.62
N GLN A 24 0.28 -6.18 -10.54
CA GLN A 24 -0.42 -5.19 -11.38
C GLN A 24 0.41 -4.64 -12.55
N TYR A 25 1.43 -5.37 -13.01
CA TYR A 25 2.35 -4.92 -14.08
C TYR A 25 1.63 -4.38 -15.35
N LYS A 26 0.40 -4.83 -15.64
CA LYS A 26 -0.43 -4.34 -16.76
C LYS A 26 -1.28 -3.10 -16.48
N VAL A 27 -1.56 -2.79 -15.21
CA VAL A 27 -2.42 -1.67 -14.78
C VAL A 27 -1.59 -0.44 -14.39
N MET A 28 -0.28 -0.65 -14.20
CA MET A 28 0.67 0.30 -13.63
C MET A 28 1.42 1.17 -14.66
N ASP A 29 1.05 1.10 -15.94
CA ASP A 29 1.62 1.99 -16.97
C ASP A 29 1.26 3.44 -16.63
N GLY A 30 2.27 4.27 -16.28
CA GLY A 30 2.09 5.65 -15.82
C GLY A 30 2.21 5.88 -14.30
N MET A 31 2.62 4.88 -13.52
CA MET A 31 2.88 4.99 -12.06
C MET A 31 4.32 4.64 -11.65
N GLU A 32 5.27 4.69 -12.58
CA GLU A 32 6.67 4.30 -12.42
C GLU A 32 7.36 5.05 -11.28
N GLU A 33 7.12 6.35 -11.18
CA GLU A 33 7.74 7.21 -10.17
C GLU A 33 7.26 6.85 -8.75
N GLN A 34 5.96 6.65 -8.59
CA GLN A 34 5.33 6.25 -7.33
C GLN A 34 5.88 4.89 -6.89
N ARG A 35 6.08 3.94 -7.82
CA ARG A 35 6.73 2.65 -7.50
C ARG A 35 8.12 2.83 -6.94
N GLU A 36 8.95 3.64 -7.60
CA GLU A 36 10.33 3.87 -7.17
C GLU A 36 10.41 4.59 -5.82
N ILE A 37 9.50 5.55 -5.58
CA ILE A 37 9.36 6.20 -4.27
C ILE A 37 8.99 5.17 -3.21
N LEU A 38 8.00 4.31 -3.48
CA LEU A 38 7.52 3.29 -2.54
C LEU A 38 8.64 2.31 -2.18
N LYS A 39 9.34 1.78 -3.18
CA LYS A 39 10.46 0.85 -3.00
C LYS A 39 11.59 1.43 -2.15
N ARG A 40 11.88 2.72 -2.27
CA ARG A 40 12.97 3.38 -1.52
C ARG A 40 12.55 3.77 -0.11
N LYS A 41 11.33 4.30 0.06
CA LYS A 41 10.89 4.87 1.33
C LYS A 41 10.38 3.84 2.32
N LEU A 42 9.66 2.80 1.87
CA LEU A 42 9.08 1.82 2.81
C LEU A 42 10.12 1.09 3.66
N PRO A 43 11.23 0.59 3.11
CA PRO A 43 12.25 -0.07 3.92
C PRO A 43 12.83 0.85 5.00
N ALA A 44 13.06 2.13 4.68
CA ALA A 44 13.56 3.12 5.64
C ALA A 44 12.55 3.42 6.75
N ILE A 45 11.26 3.53 6.42
CA ILE A 45 10.19 3.74 7.40
C ILE A 45 10.10 2.54 8.36
N LEU A 46 10.16 1.32 7.83
CA LEU A 46 10.15 0.10 8.65
C LEU A 46 11.33 0.03 9.61
N ASP A 47 12.53 0.35 9.14
CA ASP A 47 13.74 0.35 9.96
C ASP A 47 13.64 1.35 11.12
N ILE A 48 13.13 2.57 10.86
CA ILE A 48 12.91 3.59 11.90
C ILE A 48 11.87 3.12 12.93
N ILE A 49 10.78 2.50 12.49
CA ILE A 49 9.73 2.01 13.39
C ILE A 49 10.26 0.86 14.24
N GLN A 50 11.01 -0.06 13.64
CA GLN A 50 11.62 -1.16 14.36
C GLN A 50 12.64 -0.66 15.40
N ASP A 51 13.50 0.29 15.03
CA ASP A 51 14.44 0.92 15.97
C ASP A 51 13.70 1.65 17.12
N ALA A 52 12.60 2.33 16.80
CA ALA A 52 11.76 3.00 17.79
C ALA A 52 11.05 2.02 18.75
N GLU A 53 10.56 0.88 18.26
CA GLU A 53 9.96 -0.17 19.09
C GLU A 53 11.00 -0.86 19.99
N GLU A 54 12.16 -1.23 19.44
CA GLU A 54 13.20 -1.96 20.16
C GLU A 54 13.97 -1.09 21.16
N LYS A 55 14.34 0.13 20.75
CA LYS A 55 15.29 0.98 21.48
C LYS A 55 14.67 2.29 21.97
N GLY A 56 13.48 2.64 21.50
CA GLY A 56 12.83 3.92 21.81
C GLY A 56 11.62 3.81 22.75
N ALA A 57 11.03 2.62 22.88
CA ALA A 57 9.74 2.42 23.57
C ALA A 57 9.71 2.83 25.06
N TYR A 58 10.86 2.91 25.72
CA TYR A 58 10.95 3.40 27.10
C TYR A 58 10.87 4.93 27.20
N ARG A 59 11.10 5.66 26.11
CA ARG A 59 10.98 7.13 26.08
C ARG A 59 9.50 7.50 25.90
N PRO A 60 8.92 8.31 26.81
CA PRO A 60 7.50 8.68 26.75
C PRO A 60 7.08 9.28 25.40
N GLY A 61 7.92 10.14 24.81
CA GLY A 61 7.63 10.75 23.51
C GLY A 61 7.59 9.77 22.34
N ILE A 62 8.53 8.82 22.29
CA ILE A 62 8.56 7.78 21.24
C ILE A 62 7.38 6.83 21.42
N ARG A 63 7.05 6.47 22.66
CA ARG A 63 5.89 5.63 22.96
C ARG A 63 4.58 6.28 22.52
N ALA A 64 4.40 7.59 22.78
CA ALA A 64 3.23 8.34 22.33
C ALA A 64 3.16 8.42 20.80
N TRP A 65 4.31 8.60 20.14
CA TRP A 65 4.40 8.59 18.68
C TRP A 65 4.04 7.22 18.07
N LEU A 66 4.55 6.11 18.63
CA LEU A 66 4.21 4.75 18.21
C LEU A 66 2.73 4.43 18.41
N GLU A 67 2.13 4.87 19.52
CA GLU A 67 0.68 4.77 19.77
C GLU A 67 -0.13 5.47 18.68
N ALA A 68 0.23 6.72 18.33
CA ALA A 68 -0.44 7.45 17.25
C ALA A 68 -0.27 6.74 15.88
N LEU A 69 0.87 6.10 15.67
CA LEU A 69 1.18 5.40 14.42
C LEU A 69 0.39 4.10 14.23
N LYS A 70 -0.25 3.56 15.27
CA LYS A 70 -1.07 2.33 15.17
C LYS A 70 -2.24 2.44 14.18
N ASN A 71 -2.77 3.64 13.98
CA ASN A 71 -3.94 3.85 13.11
C ASN A 71 -3.57 3.95 11.62
N VAL A 72 -2.36 4.44 11.33
CA VAL A 72 -1.87 4.66 9.96
C VAL A 72 -1.90 3.39 9.11
N PRO A 73 -1.54 2.20 9.64
CA PRO A 73 -1.62 0.98 8.87
C PRO A 73 -3.02 0.62 8.38
N TYR A 74 -4.06 0.90 9.18
CA TYR A 74 -5.44 0.60 8.83
C TYR A 74 -5.95 1.50 7.70
N GLU A 75 -5.63 2.80 7.77
CA GLU A 75 -5.99 3.76 6.73
C GLU A 75 -5.31 3.42 5.40
N ALA A 76 -4.00 3.13 5.43
CA ALA A 76 -3.26 2.74 4.24
C ALA A 76 -3.76 1.40 3.67
N ASN A 77 -4.14 0.44 4.52
CA ASN A 77 -4.69 -0.84 4.07
C ASN A 77 -6.00 -0.63 3.28
N ASN A 78 -6.87 0.28 3.73
CA ASN A 78 -8.12 0.64 3.06
C ASN A 78 -7.89 1.25 1.67
N VAL A 79 -6.92 2.16 1.53
CA VAL A 79 -6.54 2.75 0.23
C VAL A 79 -6.08 1.66 -0.76
N PHE A 80 -5.28 0.69 -0.31
CA PHE A 80 -4.86 -0.42 -1.16
C PHE A 80 -6.02 -1.34 -1.56
N ASP A 81 -7.01 -1.56 -0.68
CA ASP A 81 -8.19 -2.36 -0.99
C ASP A 81 -9.13 -1.65 -1.97
N GLU A 82 -9.37 -0.35 -1.80
CA GLU A 82 -10.16 0.47 -2.73
C GLU A 82 -9.53 0.50 -4.13
N PHE A 83 -8.21 0.68 -4.22
CA PHE A 83 -7.50 0.61 -5.51
C PHE A 83 -7.63 -0.77 -6.17
N LYS A 84 -7.51 -1.87 -5.40
CA LYS A 84 -7.68 -3.23 -5.92
C LYS A 84 -9.10 -3.42 -6.47
N TYR A 85 -10.10 -2.88 -5.78
CA TYR A 85 -11.50 -2.94 -6.19
C TYR A 85 -11.75 -2.16 -7.50
N GLU A 86 -11.25 -0.93 -7.61
CA GLU A 86 -11.37 -0.09 -8.83
C GLU A 86 -10.70 -0.73 -10.06
N VAL A 87 -9.56 -1.39 -9.85
CA VAL A 87 -8.84 -2.09 -10.92
C VAL A 87 -9.62 -3.33 -11.42
N LEU A 88 -10.28 -4.06 -10.52
CA LEU A 88 -11.13 -5.20 -10.87
C LEU A 88 -12.45 -4.77 -11.53
N LEU A 89 -12.94 -3.57 -11.21
CA LEU A 89 -14.23 -3.06 -11.69
C LEU A 89 -14.18 -2.25 -12.97
N ARG A 90 -13.01 -1.86 -13.50
CA ARG A 90 -12.97 -1.35 -14.88
C ARG A 90 -13.53 -2.44 -15.79
N PRO A 91 -14.77 -2.28 -16.32
CA PRO A 91 -15.19 -3.16 -17.38
C PRO A 91 -14.20 -2.85 -18.48
N ARG A 92 -13.59 -3.88 -19.04
CA ARG A 92 -13.07 -3.82 -20.41
C ARG A 92 -14.25 -3.31 -21.23
N ARG A 93 -14.33 -1.99 -21.46
CA ARG A 93 -15.21 -1.39 -22.45
C ARG A 93 -14.70 -1.95 -23.76
N ARG A 94 -15.18 -3.15 -24.07
CA ARG A 94 -14.99 -3.81 -25.34
C ARG A 94 -15.68 -2.89 -26.32
N ASP A 95 -14.87 -2.28 -27.16
CA ASP A 95 -15.28 -1.46 -28.29
C ASP A 95 -16.41 -2.18 -29.02
N THR A 96 -17.64 -1.69 -28.83
CA THR A 96 -18.75 -2.01 -29.73
C THR A 96 -18.65 -1.02 -30.87
N THR A 97 -17.64 -1.21 -31.72
CA THR A 97 -17.51 -0.49 -33.00
C THR A 97 -17.13 -1.46 -34.12
N ARG A 98 -17.78 -2.63 -34.15
CA ARG A 98 -17.66 -3.58 -35.27
C ARG A 98 -18.97 -4.25 -35.72
N SER A 99 -20.15 -3.72 -35.36
CA SER A 99 -21.42 -4.31 -35.81
C SER A 99 -22.34 -3.39 -36.61
N LEU A 100 -21.84 -2.33 -37.25
CA LEU A 100 -22.64 -1.50 -38.17
C LEU A 100 -22.05 -1.35 -39.59
N ALA A 101 -21.24 -2.31 -40.04
CA ALA A 101 -20.73 -2.34 -41.42
C ALA A 101 -21.16 -3.61 -42.20
N LEU A 102 -22.31 -4.21 -41.87
CA LEU A 102 -22.87 -5.34 -42.63
C LEU A 102 -24.34 -5.15 -43.06
N ILE A 103 -24.80 -3.89 -43.15
CA ILE A 103 -26.04 -3.58 -43.88
C ILE A 103 -25.79 -2.35 -44.76
N SER A 104 -25.16 -2.58 -45.90
CA SER A 104 -25.21 -1.74 -47.10
C SER A 104 -24.89 -2.60 -48.32
#